data_AF-A0A136NAH6-F1
#
_entry.id   AF-A0A136NAH6-F1
#
_cell.length_a   1.000
_cell.length_b   1.000
_cell.length_c   1.000
_cell.angle_alpha   90.00
_cell.angle_beta   90.00
_cell.angle_gamma   90.00
#
_symmetry.space_group_name_H-M   'P 1'
#
loop_
_entity.id
_entity.type
_entity.pdbx_description
1 polymer ?
#
loop_
_entity_poly.entity_id
_entity_poly.type
_entity_poly.pdbx_seq_one_letter_code
_entity_poly.pdbx_strand_id
1 'polypeptide(L)' 'MQYPSKSVIAYRNPQEIGLPRPNFNSTFIFAKHDGYLCYPNNFNHYANYFKNTFQHGGASLEEMLVPVIKMESK' A
#
# COMPACT_ATOMS: atom_id res chain seq x y z
N MET A 1 8.08 -0.96 -14.35
CA MET A 1 8.08 -1.70 -13.07
C MET A 1 7.62 -3.11 -13.36
N GLN A 2 8.38 -4.11 -12.92
CA GLN A 2 8.01 -5.51 -13.05
C GLN A 2 7.70 -6.02 -11.65
N TYR A 3 6.48 -6.48 -11.42
CA TYR A 3 6.03 -7.09 -10.17
C TYR A 3 5.08 -8.24 -10.51
N PRO A 4 5.01 -9.29 -9.69
CA PRO A 4 4.03 -10.35 -9.91
C PRO A 4 2.62 -9.76 -9.76
N SER A 5 1.78 -9.85 -10.80
CA SER A 5 0.44 -9.26 -10.80
C SER A 5 -0.46 -9.77 -9.66
N LYS A 6 -0.17 -10.97 -9.14
CA LYS A 6 -0.91 -11.54 -8.00
C LYS A 6 -0.55 -10.90 -6.66
N SER A 7 0.67 -10.36 -6.51
CA SER A 7 1.22 -9.86 -5.24
C SER A 7 0.90 -8.39 -4.95
N VAL A 8 0.34 -7.66 -5.93
CA VAL A 8 0.00 -6.24 -5.78
C VAL A 8 -1.40 -5.95 -6.29
N ILE A 9 -1.95 -4.82 -5.85
CA ILE A 9 -3.09 -4.14 -6.47
C ILE A 9 -2.52 -2.94 -7.22
N ALA A 10 -2.85 -2.78 -8.49
CA ALA A 10 -2.32 -1.72 -9.33
C ALA A 10 -3.45 -0.94 -9.99
N TYR A 11 -3.46 0.39 -9.81
CA TYR A 11 -4.39 1.31 -10.44
C TYR A 11 -3.64 2.17 -11.44
N ARG A 12 -3.88 1.92 -12.73
CA ARG A 12 -3.31 2.73 -13.83
C ARG A 12 -3.97 4.10 -13.95
N ASN A 13 -5.20 4.22 -13.46
CA ASN A 13 -5.93 5.46 -13.39
C ASN A 13 -6.25 5.77 -11.91
N PRO A 14 -5.46 6.62 -11.23
CA PRO A 14 -5.60 6.86 -9.79
C PRO A 14 -6.95 7.50 -9.40
N GLN A 15 -7.61 8.16 -10.35
CA GLN A 15 -8.91 8.80 -10.13
C GLN A 15 -10.02 7.80 -9.80
N GLU A 16 -9.91 6.55 -10.26
CA GLU A 16 -10.91 5.49 -9.98
C GLU A 16 -11.01 5.16 -8.50
N ILE A 17 -9.98 5.49 -7.72
CA ILE A 17 -9.92 5.28 -6.26
C ILE A 17 -9.82 6.59 -5.49
N GLY A 18 -10.15 7.72 -6.13
CA GLY A 18 -10.14 9.04 -5.49
C GLY A 18 -8.75 9.61 -5.21
N LEU A 19 -7.69 9.04 -5.79
CA LEU A 19 -6.33 9.57 -5.66
C LEU A 19 -6.00 10.63 -6.73
N PRO A 20 -5.12 11.59 -6.40
CA PRO A 20 -4.69 12.58 -7.37
C PRO A 20 -3.89 11.92 -8.51
N ARG A 21 -4.01 12.49 -9.71
CA ARG A 21 -3.25 12.09 -10.90
C ARG A 21 -2.28 13.21 -11.28
N PRO A 22 -1.09 13.28 -10.65
CA PRO A 22 -0.16 14.38 -10.91
C PRO A 22 0.35 14.39 -12.36
N ASN A 23 0.45 13.22 -12.98
CA ASN A 23 0.85 13.07 -14.38
C ASN A 23 -0.12 12.11 -15.08
N PHE A 24 -0.31 12.26 -16.39
CA PHE A 24 -1.20 11.37 -17.16
C PHE A 24 -0.81 9.89 -17.01
N ASN A 25 0.48 9.57 -16.87
CA ASN A 25 0.95 8.18 -16.75
C ASN A 25 1.23 7.72 -15.30
N SER A 26 0.73 8.43 -14.29
CA SER A 26 0.89 8.02 -12.89
C SER A 26 0.12 6.73 -12.60
N THR A 27 0.82 5.69 -12.16
CA THR A 27 0.24 4.42 -11.69
C THR A 27 0.54 4.29 -10.20
N PHE A 28 -0.45 3.87 -9.42
CA PHE A 28 -0.28 3.55 -8.01
C PHE A 28 -0.30 2.04 -7.84
N ILE A 29 0.60 1.53 -7.00
CA ILE A 29 0.69 0.13 -6.64
C ILE A 29 0.68 -0.01 -5.13
N PHE A 30 -0.09 -0.98 -4.65
CA PHE A 30 -0.21 -1.33 -3.24
C PHE A 30 0.19 -2.79 -3.08
N ALA A 31 1.04 -3.09 -2.10
CA ALA A 31 1.36 -4.46 -1.76
C ALA A 31 0.13 -5.15 -1.14
N LYS A 32 -0.03 -6.45 -1.39
CA LYS A 32 -1.07 -7.27 -0.76
C LYS A 32 -0.51 -8.02 0.44
N HIS A 33 -1.39 -8.29 1.40
CA HIS A 33 -1.12 -9.15 2.56
C HIS A 33 0.12 -8.68 3.34
N ASP A 34 1.05 -9.58 3.63
CA ASP A 34 2.32 -9.34 4.33
C ASP A 34 3.45 -8.87 3.41
N GLY A 35 3.14 -8.57 2.14
CA GLY A 35 4.11 -8.03 1.19
C GLY A 35 4.43 -6.56 1.44
N TYR A 36 5.64 -6.16 1.07
CA TYR A 36 6.07 -4.76 1.06
C TYR A 36 6.87 -4.45 -0.21
N LEU A 37 6.92 -3.18 -0.60
CA LEU A 37 7.67 -2.72 -1.77
C LEU A 37 9.03 -2.20 -1.33
N CYS A 38 10.10 -2.75 -1.90
CA CYS A 38 11.46 -2.23 -1.72
C CYS A 38 12.01 -1.68 -3.03
N TYR A 39 12.72 -0.56 -2.93
CA TYR A 39 13.51 -0.07 -4.05
C TYR A 39 14.64 -1.06 -4.38
N PRO A 40 14.96 -1.25 -5.68
CA PRO A 40 16.05 -2.13 -6.08
C PRO A 40 17.41 -1.65 -5.56
N ASN A 41 17.58 -0.33 -5.43
CA ASN A 41 18.81 0.24 -4.91
C ASN A 41 18.97 -0.14 -3.44
N ASN A 42 20.11 -0.74 -3.09
CA ASN A 42 20.40 -1.25 -1.76
C ASN A 42 19.35 -2.25 -1.22
N PHE A 43 18.77 -3.08 -2.11
CA PHE A 43 17.67 -4.00 -1.79
C PHE A 43 17.92 -4.85 -0.52
N ASN A 44 19.09 -5.47 -0.39
CA ASN A 44 19.39 -6.35 0.75
C ASN A 44 19.33 -5.62 2.09
N HIS A 45 19.74 -4.35 2.14
CA HIS A 45 19.65 -3.54 3.36
C HIS A 45 18.19 -3.31 3.73
N TYR A 46 17.38 -2.80 2.79
CA TYR A 46 15.98 -2.47 3.04
C TYR A 46 15.09 -3.69 3.25
N ALA A 47 15.30 -4.77 2.48
CA ALA A 47 14.57 -6.01 2.65
C ALA A 47 14.80 -6.60 4.05
N ASN A 48 16.04 -6.62 4.54
CA ASN A 48 16.32 -7.07 5.90
C ASN A 48 15.79 -6.10 6.97
N TYR A 49 15.85 -4.79 6.70
CA TYR A 49 15.36 -3.75 7.61
C TYR A 49 13.84 -3.85 7.85
N PHE A 50 13.06 -4.12 6.81
CA PHE A 50 11.59 -4.25 6.92
C PHE A 50 11.12 -5.66 7.27
N LYS A 51 11.95 -6.69 7.04
CA LYS A 51 11.57 -8.08 7.32
C LYS A 51 11.20 -8.25 8.80
N ASN A 52 10.10 -8.96 9.06
CA ASN A 52 9.57 -9.26 10.39
C ASN A 52 9.21 -8.00 11.21
N THR A 53 8.98 -6.87 10.54
CA THR A 53 8.45 -5.66 11.18
C THR A 53 7.00 -5.44 10.76
N PHE A 54 6.26 -4.66 11.55
CA PHE A 54 4.90 -4.25 11.18
C PHE A 54 4.98 -3.18 10.09
N GLN A 55 4.43 -3.49 8.92
CA GLN A 55 4.33 -2.58 7.78
C GLN A 55 2.87 -2.23 7.54
N HIS A 56 2.62 -1.01 7.05
CA HIS A 56 1.30 -0.50 6.67
C HIS A 56 1.46 0.32 5.39
N GLY A 57 0.33 0.67 4.77
CA GLY A 57 0.27 1.43 3.52
C GLY A 57 -0.11 0.56 2.32
N GLY A 58 -0.48 -0.69 2.59
CA GLY A 58 -1.21 -1.54 1.66
C GLY A 58 -2.68 -1.16 1.60
N ALA A 59 -3.47 -2.07 1.04
CA ALA A 59 -4.92 -1.95 0.95
C ALA A 59 -5.61 -3.23 1.46
N SER A 60 -5.05 -3.82 2.53
CA SER A 60 -5.73 -4.91 3.25
C SER A 60 -6.96 -4.40 3.98
N LEU A 61 -7.87 -5.32 4.34
CA LEU A 61 -9.15 -4.95 4.94
C LEU A 61 -8.94 -4.30 6.31
N GLU A 62 -7.94 -4.77 7.04
CA GLU A 62 -7.51 -4.26 8.35
C GLU A 62 -6.93 -2.85 8.26
N GLU A 63 -6.29 -2.48 7.14
CA GLU A 63 -5.75 -1.14 6.90
C GLU A 63 -6.80 -0.16 6.39
N MET A 64 -7.86 -0.64 5.74
CA MET A 64 -8.90 0.19 5.14
C MET A 64 -10.09 0.44 6.08
N LEU A 65 -10.39 -0.48 6.99
CA LEU A 65 -11.48 -0.34 7.95
C LEU A 65 -11.01 0.37 9.21
N VAL A 66 -11.56 1.56 9.46
CA VAL A 66 -11.27 2.35 10.67
C VAL A 66 -12.44 2.20 11.65
N PRO A 67 -12.21 1.70 12.88
CA PRO A 67 -13.26 1.66 13.89
C PRO A 67 -13.63 3.08 14.32
N VAL A 68 -14.93 3.35 14.42
CA VAL A 68 -15.46 4.65 14.86
C VAL A 68 -16.31 4.44 16.10
N ILE A 69 -16.08 5.27 17.12
CA ILE A 69 -16.86 5.30 18.34
C ILE A 69 -17.50 6.68 18.52
N LYS A 70 -18.77 6.71 18.94
CA LYS A 70 -19.47 7.91 19.39
C LYS A 70 -19.69 7.79 20.90
N MET A 71 -19.26 8.79 21.65
CA MET A 71 -19.45 8.86 23.11
C MET A 71 -20.55 9.85 23.44
N GLU A 72 -21.37 9.54 24.44
CA GLU A 72 -22.44 10.42 24.94
C GLU A 72 -22.32 10.52 26.47
N SER A 73 -22.71 11.68 27.03
CA SER A 73 -22.79 11.85 28.49
C SER A 73 -23.86 10.93 29.06
N LYS A 74 -23.67 10.50 30.30
CA LYS A 74 -24.72 9.86 31.09
C LYS A 74 -25.85 10.84 31.37
#